data_AF-A0A4Y6KYQ3-F1
#
_entry.id   AF-A0A4Y6KYQ3-F1
#
_cell.length_a   1.000
_cell.length_b   1.000
_cell.length_c   1.000
_cell.angle_alpha   90.00
_cell.angle_beta   90.00
_cell.angle_gamma   90.00
#
_symmetry.space_group_name_H-M   'P 1'
#
loop_
_entity.id
_entity.type
_entity.pdbx_description
1 polymer ?
#
loop_
_entity_poly.entity_id
_entity_poly.type
_entity_poly.pdbx_seq_one_letter_code
_entity_poly.pdbx_strand_id
1 'polypeptide(L)'
;MSTHRVALLADNQPTAGADPAAGPVRGQLLAIESDGWLLVAVAGRDPWRCLCLEGKPLDVGDSVLVLPPGGAGPGVVLGRIGPYRDAQPQARLTLEATEVLTLKCGDVSIDLRAADGKLMLRGDDVLLRARGTQRIRAGNVAIN
;
A
#
# COMPACT_ATOMS: atom_id res chain seq x y z
N MET A 1 17.02 -35.99 -54.70
CA MET A 1 16.52 -36.38 -53.37
C MET A 1 17.01 -35.34 -52.38
N SER A 2 16.17 -34.36 -52.08
CA SER A 2 16.46 -33.25 -51.15
C SER A 2 15.43 -33.32 -50.04
N THR A 3 15.87 -33.39 -48.79
CA THR A 3 14.97 -33.34 -47.65
C THR A 3 15.65 -32.51 -46.57
N HIS A 4 15.17 -31.28 -46.43
CA HIS A 4 15.46 -30.39 -45.32
C HIS A 4 15.03 -31.03 -43.99
N ARG A 5 15.87 -30.93 -42.97
CA ARG A 5 15.40 -31.01 -41.58
C ARG A 5 16.31 -30.17 -40.68
N VAL A 6 15.83 -28.96 -40.38
CA VAL A 6 16.38 -28.10 -39.31
C VAL A 6 15.86 -28.65 -37.99
N ALA A 7 16.77 -29.02 -37.08
CA ALA A 7 16.45 -29.39 -35.71
C ALA A 7 16.80 -28.20 -34.79
N LEU A 8 15.77 -27.49 -34.31
CA LEU A 8 15.85 -26.59 -33.17
C LEU A 8 16.06 -27.45 -31.91
N LEU A 9 17.28 -27.43 -31.36
CA LEU A 9 17.55 -27.87 -29.99
C LEU A 9 17.28 -26.67 -29.09
N ALA A 10 16.04 -26.57 -28.61
CA ALA A 10 15.70 -25.65 -27.54
C ALA A 10 16.04 -26.30 -26.19
N ASP A 11 16.84 -25.58 -25.42
CA ASP A 11 17.24 -25.88 -24.05
C ASP A 11 16.04 -26.22 -23.17
N ASN A 12 16.02 -27.42 -22.60
CA ASN A 12 15.06 -27.80 -21.59
C ASN A 12 15.79 -27.93 -20.25
N GLN A 13 15.97 -26.82 -19.56
CA GLN A 13 16.39 -26.80 -18.16
C GLN A 13 15.24 -27.31 -17.26
N PRO A 14 15.55 -27.98 -16.14
CA PRO A 14 14.55 -28.68 -15.35
C PRO A 14 13.67 -27.69 -14.60
N THR A 15 12.36 -27.83 -14.75
CA THR A 15 11.35 -27.27 -13.84
C THR A 15 11.57 -27.82 -12.44
N ALA A 16 12.31 -27.07 -11.61
CA ALA A 16 12.45 -27.35 -10.19
C ALA A 16 11.05 -27.35 -9.55
N GLY A 17 10.67 -28.50 -9.02
CA GLY A 17 9.36 -28.77 -8.45
C GLY A 17 8.94 -27.69 -7.45
N ALA A 18 7.86 -26.99 -7.78
CA ALA A 18 7.06 -26.31 -6.78
C ALA A 18 6.45 -27.40 -5.90
N ASP A 19 6.91 -27.48 -4.65
CA ASP A 19 6.28 -28.33 -3.64
C ASP A 19 4.88 -27.74 -3.35
N PRO A 20 3.79 -28.37 -3.80
CA PRO A 20 2.47 -27.75 -3.84
C PRO A 20 1.85 -27.57 -2.44
N ALA A 21 2.53 -27.99 -1.38
CA ALA A 21 2.11 -27.89 0.01
C ALA A 21 3.07 -27.06 0.89
N ALA A 22 3.97 -26.27 0.29
CA ALA A 22 4.85 -25.40 1.05
C ALA A 22 4.05 -24.20 1.60
N GLY A 23 3.79 -24.22 2.92
CA GLY A 23 3.19 -23.08 3.63
C GLY A 23 4.05 -21.81 3.52
N PRO A 24 3.58 -20.69 4.10
CA PRO A 24 4.31 -19.43 4.05
C PRO A 24 5.73 -19.56 4.60
N VAL A 25 6.71 -19.00 3.89
CA VAL A 25 8.13 -19.03 4.24
C VAL A 25 8.67 -17.63 4.48
N ARG A 26 9.76 -17.52 5.24
CA ARG A 26 10.47 -16.25 5.42
C ARG A 26 11.35 -15.95 4.21
N GLY A 27 11.35 -14.69 3.78
CA GLY A 27 12.27 -14.14 2.80
C GLY A 27 12.80 -12.76 3.18
N GLN A 28 13.63 -12.19 2.32
CA GLN A 28 14.13 -10.82 2.42
C GLN A 28 13.87 -10.08 1.11
N LEU A 29 13.26 -8.90 1.19
CA LEU A 29 13.00 -8.07 0.02
C LEU A 29 14.32 -7.53 -0.55
N LEU A 30 14.66 -7.92 -1.77
CA LEU A 30 15.88 -7.49 -2.47
C LEU A 30 15.65 -6.25 -3.31
N ALA A 31 14.50 -6.16 -3.98
CA ALA A 31 14.19 -5.04 -4.87
C ALA A 31 12.69 -4.84 -5.04
N ILE A 32 12.31 -3.59 -5.32
CA ILE A 32 11.00 -3.20 -5.83
C ILE A 32 11.22 -2.81 -7.28
N GLU A 33 10.67 -3.59 -8.21
CA GLU A 33 10.83 -3.37 -9.64
C GLU A 33 9.91 -2.24 -10.12
N SER A 34 10.25 -1.61 -11.25
CA SER A 34 9.53 -0.45 -11.78
C SER A 34 8.08 -0.75 -12.18
N ASP A 35 7.73 -2.01 -12.37
CA ASP A 35 6.38 -2.47 -12.67
C ASP A 35 5.59 -2.92 -11.42
N GLY A 36 6.14 -2.67 -10.22
CA GLY A 36 5.49 -2.93 -8.94
C GLY A 36 5.70 -4.35 -8.39
N TRP A 37 6.45 -5.21 -9.09
CA TRP A 37 6.79 -6.54 -8.58
C TRP A 37 7.92 -6.50 -7.56
N LEU A 38 7.91 -7.47 -6.65
CA LEU A 38 8.88 -7.58 -5.57
C LEU A 38 9.83 -8.74 -5.82
N LEU A 39 11.13 -8.49 -5.78
CA LEU A 39 12.14 -9.57 -5.84
C LEU A 39 12.53 -9.96 -4.43
N VAL A 40 12.35 -11.23 -4.05
CA VAL A 40 12.52 -11.71 -2.68
C VAL A 40 13.51 -12.88 -2.62
N ALA A 41 14.56 -12.72 -1.81
CA ALA A 41 15.47 -13.80 -1.48
C ALA A 41 14.82 -14.76 -0.48
N VAL A 42 14.91 -16.06 -0.76
CA VAL A 42 14.48 -17.13 0.15
C VAL A 42 15.66 -18.08 0.36
N ALA A 43 15.93 -18.46 1.61
CA ALA A 43 17.10 -19.25 1.95
C ALA A 43 17.14 -20.58 1.20
N GLY A 44 18.26 -20.87 0.54
CA GLY A 44 18.48 -22.10 -0.22
C GLY A 44 17.68 -22.20 -1.53
N ARG A 45 17.15 -21.08 -2.03
CA ARG A 45 16.37 -21.02 -3.28
C ARG A 45 16.79 -19.81 -4.12
N ASP A 46 16.54 -19.89 -5.41
CA ASP A 46 16.65 -18.71 -6.28
C ASP A 46 15.64 -17.64 -5.85
N PRO A 47 15.97 -16.35 -6.00
CA PRO A 47 15.05 -15.26 -5.69
C PRO A 47 13.72 -15.40 -6.43
N TRP A 48 12.63 -15.13 -5.72
CA TRP A 48 11.30 -15.19 -6.28
C TRP A 48 10.80 -13.80 -6.65
N ARG A 49 10.13 -13.73 -7.79
CA ARG A 49 9.40 -12.56 -8.22
C ARG A 49 7.96 -12.67 -7.74
N CYS A 50 7.55 -11.76 -6.88
CA CYS A 50 6.32 -11.85 -6.11
C CYS A 50 5.42 -10.62 -6.31
N LEU A 51 4.12 -10.85 -6.22
CA LEU A 51 3.13 -9.79 -5.99
C LEU A 51 3.16 -9.38 -4.50
N CYS A 52 2.55 -8.25 -4.18
CA CYS A 52 2.37 -7.81 -2.80
C CYS A 52 0.88 -7.88 -2.40
N LEU A 53 0.59 -8.44 -1.23
CA LEU A 53 -0.70 -8.21 -0.59
C LEU A 53 -0.80 -6.72 -0.23
N GLU A 54 -1.87 -6.06 -0.67
CA GLU A 54 -2.05 -4.62 -0.47
C GLU A 54 -2.04 -4.26 1.02
N GLY A 55 -1.28 -3.22 1.40
CA GLY A 55 -1.08 -2.87 2.79
C GLY A 55 -0.09 -1.72 2.97
N LYS A 56 0.62 -1.72 4.11
CA LYS A 56 1.68 -0.73 4.35
C LYS A 56 2.82 -0.90 3.35
N PRO A 57 3.45 0.20 2.89
CA PRO A 57 4.65 0.12 2.05
C PRO A 57 5.75 -0.73 2.71
N LEU A 58 6.46 -1.47 1.87
CA LEU A 58 7.63 -2.26 2.23
C LEU A 58 8.89 -1.53 1.75
N ASP A 59 9.99 -1.73 2.47
CA ASP A 59 11.30 -1.17 2.13
C ASP A 59 12.28 -2.29 1.76
N VAL A 60 13.17 -2.03 0.81
CA VAL A 60 14.25 -2.98 0.46
C VAL A 60 15.06 -3.33 1.71
N GLY A 61 15.34 -4.62 1.88
CA GLY A 61 15.98 -5.18 3.07
C GLY A 61 15.01 -5.70 4.12
N ASP A 62 13.71 -5.40 4.03
CA ASP A 62 12.70 -5.91 4.96
C ASP A 62 12.67 -7.45 4.98
N SER A 63 12.57 -8.01 6.19
CA SER A 63 12.25 -9.43 6.35
C SER A 63 10.75 -9.62 6.16
N VAL A 64 10.36 -10.51 5.25
CA VAL A 64 8.98 -10.67 4.79
C VAL A 64 8.50 -12.11 4.90
N LEU A 65 7.19 -12.28 5.06
CA LEU A 65 6.52 -13.57 4.93
C LEU A 65 6.00 -13.71 3.49
N VAL A 66 6.31 -14.83 2.86
CA VAL A 66 6.09 -15.07 1.43
C VAL A 66 5.32 -16.37 1.25
N LEU A 67 4.22 -16.32 0.49
CA LEU A 67 3.60 -17.51 -0.07
C LEU A 67 4.43 -17.94 -1.29
N PRO A 68 4.97 -19.17 -1.34
CA PRO A 68 5.75 -19.64 -2.48
C PRO A 68 4.99 -19.59 -3.80
N PRO A 69 5.66 -19.34 -4.93
CA PRO A 69 5.05 -19.53 -6.24
C PRO A 69 4.65 -20.99 -6.44
N GLY A 70 3.53 -21.24 -7.10
CA GLY A 70 3.03 -22.59 -7.32
C GLY A 70 1.93 -22.65 -8.38
N GLY A 71 1.25 -23.80 -8.49
CA GLY A 71 0.20 -24.01 -9.50
C GLY A 71 -0.99 -23.02 -9.43
N ALA A 72 -1.13 -22.28 -8.33
CA ALA A 72 -2.16 -21.28 -8.13
C ALA A 72 -1.76 -19.86 -8.57
N GLY A 73 -0.49 -19.59 -8.91
CA GLY A 73 -0.04 -18.26 -9.31
C GLY A 73 1.39 -17.91 -8.87
N PRO A 74 1.81 -16.65 -9.11
CA PRO A 74 3.11 -16.16 -8.63
C PRO A 74 3.17 -16.16 -7.10
N GLY A 75 4.39 -16.06 -6.56
CA GLY A 75 4.55 -15.87 -5.12
C GLY A 75 3.91 -14.56 -4.67
N VAL A 76 3.52 -14.50 -3.39
CA VAL A 76 2.88 -13.30 -2.82
C VAL A 76 3.57 -12.94 -1.51
N VAL A 77 4.06 -11.72 -1.40
CA VAL A 77 4.49 -11.15 -0.13
C VAL A 77 3.25 -10.79 0.69
N LEU A 78 3.07 -11.48 1.82
CA LEU A 78 1.93 -11.29 2.71
C LEU A 78 2.14 -10.10 3.65
N GLY A 79 3.41 -9.76 3.94
CA GLY A 79 3.77 -8.60 4.74
C GLY A 79 5.13 -8.71 5.40
N ARG A 80 5.54 -7.64 6.07
CA ARG A 80 6.78 -7.57 6.86
C ARG A 80 6.66 -8.36 8.16
N ILE A 81 7.69 -9.13 8.47
CA ILE A 81 7.87 -9.81 9.75
C ILE A 81 8.53 -8.84 10.73
N GLY A 82 7.89 -8.62 11.86
CA GLY A 82 8.43 -7.83 12.95
C GLY A 82 7.85 -8.27 14.29
N PRO A 83 8.44 -7.80 15.41
CA PRO A 83 7.81 -7.99 16.69
C PRO A 83 6.44 -7.33 16.69
N TYR A 84 5.48 -7.93 17.40
CA TYR A 84 4.21 -7.28 17.66
C TYR A 84 4.47 -5.96 18.39
N ARG A 85 3.87 -4.89 17.89
CA ARG A 85 3.87 -3.58 18.52
C ARG A 85 2.42 -3.14 18.61
N ASP A 86 1.99 -2.76 19.80
CA ASP A 86 0.68 -2.13 19.96
C ASP A 86 0.59 -0.89 19.07
N ALA A 87 -0.62 -0.63 18.58
CA ALA A 87 -0.88 0.59 17.84
C ALA A 87 -0.55 1.79 18.73
N GLN A 88 0.55 2.47 18.41
CA GLN A 88 0.91 3.70 19.11
C GLN A 88 -0.03 4.81 18.63
N PRO A 89 -0.62 5.60 19.54
CA PRO A 89 -1.34 6.80 19.18
C PRO A 89 -0.44 7.70 18.34
N GLN A 90 -0.91 8.09 17.16
CA GLN A 90 -0.17 9.04 16.34
C GLN A 90 -0.16 10.39 17.06
N ALA A 91 1.02 10.91 17.36
CA ALA A 91 1.17 12.26 17.94
C ALA A 91 0.62 13.34 16.99
N ARG A 92 0.63 13.07 15.67
CA ARG A 92 0.05 13.90 14.62
C ARG A 92 -0.50 13.03 13.50
N LEU A 93 -1.71 13.33 13.06
CA LEU A 93 -2.33 12.79 11.84
C LEU A 93 -2.37 13.90 10.79
N THR A 94 -1.88 13.60 9.58
CA THR A 94 -1.99 14.49 8.41
C THR A 94 -2.90 13.82 7.39
N LEU A 95 -3.93 14.53 6.95
CA LEU A 95 -4.81 14.13 5.85
C LEU A 95 -4.55 15.06 4.68
N GLU A 96 -4.20 14.51 3.52
CA GLU A 96 -3.88 15.27 2.31
C GLU A 96 -4.87 14.94 1.20
N ALA A 97 -5.32 15.98 0.50
CA ALA A 97 -6.11 15.89 -0.72
C ALA A 97 -5.63 16.98 -1.67
N THR A 98 -5.62 16.69 -2.97
CA THR A 98 -5.14 17.62 -3.99
C THR A 98 -6.14 18.74 -4.30
N GLU A 99 -7.44 18.48 -4.10
CA GLU A 99 -8.51 19.41 -4.48
C GLU A 99 -9.43 19.75 -3.30
N VAL A 100 -10.06 18.74 -2.70
CA VAL A 100 -11.02 18.90 -1.60
C VAL A 100 -10.87 17.76 -0.59
N LEU A 101 -10.77 18.10 0.70
CA LEU A 101 -10.87 17.15 1.82
C LEU A 101 -12.22 17.35 2.53
N THR A 102 -13.09 16.35 2.49
CA THR A 102 -14.43 16.38 3.10
C THR A 102 -14.54 15.39 4.24
N LEU A 103 -14.98 15.87 5.41
CA LEU A 103 -15.48 15.04 6.51
C LEU A 103 -17.01 15.16 6.53
N LYS A 104 -17.74 14.06 6.29
CA LYS A 104 -19.21 14.08 6.13
C LYS A 104 -19.89 13.08 7.06
N CYS A 105 -20.99 13.51 7.67
CA CYS A 105 -21.90 12.67 8.45
C CYS A 105 -23.34 13.09 8.14
N GLY A 106 -24.06 12.29 7.34
CA GLY A 106 -25.38 12.68 6.83
C GLY A 106 -25.29 13.98 6.02
N ASP A 107 -26.08 14.98 6.39
CA ASP A 107 -26.13 16.29 5.73
C ASP A 107 -25.10 17.31 6.30
N VAL A 108 -24.39 16.95 7.37
CA VAL A 108 -23.35 17.77 7.99
C VAL A 108 -22.01 17.51 7.30
N SER A 109 -21.28 18.57 6.96
CA SER A 109 -19.94 18.45 6.35
C SER A 109 -18.95 19.52 6.78
N ILE A 110 -17.67 19.14 6.75
CA ILE A 110 -16.51 20.02 6.84
C ILE A 110 -15.69 19.83 5.56
N ASP A 111 -15.57 20.86 4.73
CA ASP A 111 -14.78 20.83 3.50
C ASP A 111 -13.58 21.78 3.59
N LEU A 112 -12.38 21.28 3.31
CA LEU A 112 -11.18 22.07 3.06
C LEU A 112 -10.92 22.09 1.55
N ARG A 113 -10.93 23.27 0.93
CA ARG A 113 -10.80 23.43 -0.53
C ARG A 113 -9.47 24.08 -0.87
N ALA A 114 -8.65 23.39 -1.65
CA ALA A 114 -7.35 23.91 -2.09
C ALA A 114 -7.49 25.11 -3.05
N ALA A 115 -8.55 25.11 -3.87
CA ALA A 115 -8.76 26.13 -4.91
C ALA A 115 -8.91 27.57 -4.39
N ASP A 116 -9.58 27.76 -3.24
CA ASP A 116 -9.80 29.09 -2.66
C ASP A 116 -9.31 29.21 -1.21
N GLY A 117 -8.68 28.14 -0.67
CA GLY A 117 -8.16 28.09 0.68
C GLY A 117 -9.22 28.16 1.76
N LYS A 118 -10.50 27.91 1.43
CA LYS A 118 -11.60 28.05 2.39
C LYS A 118 -11.90 26.74 3.11
N LEU A 119 -12.27 26.91 4.37
CA LEU A 119 -12.96 25.92 5.19
C LEU A 119 -14.46 26.20 5.13
N MET A 120 -15.26 25.21 4.72
CA MET A 120 -16.72 25.30 4.73
C MET A 120 -17.29 24.36 5.80
N LEU A 121 -18.10 24.88 6.70
CA LEU A 121 -18.86 24.13 7.71
C LEU A 121 -20.34 24.18 7.33
N ARG A 122 -20.97 23.02 7.16
CA ARG A 122 -22.40 22.90 6.82
C ARG A 122 -23.11 22.04 7.86
N GLY A 123 -24.28 22.50 8.30
CA GLY A 123 -25.16 21.83 9.25
C GLY A 123 -26.21 22.81 9.76
N ASP A 124 -27.19 22.30 10.50
CA ASP A 124 -28.29 23.10 11.06
C ASP A 124 -27.82 24.01 12.22
N ASP A 125 -26.86 23.53 13.01
CA ASP A 125 -26.26 24.26 14.13
C ASP A 125 -24.75 24.04 14.17
N VAL A 126 -23.99 25.08 14.52
CA VAL A 126 -22.53 25.04 14.63
C VAL A 126 -22.08 25.60 15.99
N LEU A 127 -21.77 24.70 16.92
CA LEU A 127 -21.25 25.04 18.24
C LEU A 127 -19.71 25.00 18.25
N LEU A 128 -19.06 26.17 18.25
CA LEU A 128 -17.61 26.27 18.49
C LEU A 128 -17.32 26.60 19.96
N ARG A 129 -16.74 25.65 20.68
CA ARG A 129 -16.33 25.83 22.09
C ARG A 129 -14.83 25.67 22.26
N ALA A 130 -14.20 26.65 22.90
CA ALA A 130 -12.80 26.59 23.30
C ALA A 130 -12.66 26.95 24.79
N ARG A 131 -11.70 26.33 25.49
CA ARG A 131 -11.32 26.74 26.86
C ARG A 131 -10.56 28.08 26.88
N GLY A 132 -9.86 28.38 25.79
CA GLY A 132 -9.14 29.64 25.59
C GLY A 132 -9.87 30.60 24.64
N THR A 133 -9.16 31.60 24.15
CA THR A 133 -9.71 32.62 23.26
C THR A 133 -9.92 32.08 21.83
N GLN A 134 -11.09 32.33 21.26
CA GLN A 134 -11.31 32.24 19.82
C GLN A 134 -11.02 33.60 19.19
N ARG A 135 -9.97 33.70 18.38
CA ARG A 135 -9.59 34.96 17.70
C ARG A 135 -9.98 34.90 16.24
N ILE A 136 -10.96 35.70 15.85
CA ILE A 136 -11.37 35.89 14.46
C ILE A 136 -10.74 37.18 13.96
N ARG A 137 -10.18 37.18 12.74
CA ARG A 137 -9.63 38.37 12.08
C ARG A 137 -10.29 38.52 10.71
N ALA A 138 -10.64 39.76 10.35
CA ALA A 138 -11.30 40.08 9.07
C ALA A 138 -12.59 39.26 8.81
N GLY A 139 -13.33 38.90 9.86
CA GLY A 139 -14.60 38.19 9.72
C GLY A 139 -15.70 39.13 9.26
N ASN A 140 -16.44 38.74 8.23
CA ASN A 140 -17.74 39.33 7.91
C ASN A 140 -18.83 38.48 8.57
N VAL A 141 -19.71 39.11 9.34
CA VAL A 141 -20.86 38.46 9.96
C VAL A 141 -22.12 39.06 9.35
N ALA A 142 -22.84 38.23 8.59
CA ALA A 142 -24.18 38.55 8.13
C ALA A 142 -25.18 37.83 9.04
N ILE A 143 -25.99 38.60 9.77
CA ILE A 143 -27.09 38.08 10.58
C ILE A 143 -28.37 38.40 9.81
N ASN A 144 -29.16 37.36 9.52
CA ASN A 144 -30.48 37.50 8.89
C ASN A 144 -31.58 37.60 9.95
#